data_AF-A0A060C3N9-F1
#
_entry.id   AF-A0A060C3N9-F1
#
_cell.length_a   1.000
_cell.length_b   1.000
_cell.length_c   1.000
_cell.angle_alpha   90.00
_cell.angle_beta   90.00
_cell.angle_gamma   90.00
#
_symmetry.space_group_name_H-M   'P 1'
#
loop_
_entity.id
_entity.type
_entity.pdbx_description
1 polymer ?
#
loop_
_entity_poly.entity_id
_entity_poly.type
_entity_poly.pdbx_seq_one_letter_code
_entity_poly.pdbx_strand_id
1 'polypeptide(L)'
;MPHPRPDAVSVPGTVLSLHIVPGAAPEAYRLRSQAGRVVVEGADAAGLAHGIRTLRQLATRERTGAGTDDEWAVPAIEIEDAPRFAYRGLMLDVARHSPRGCRVP
;
A
#
# COMPACT_ATOMS: atom_id res chain seq x y z
N MET A 1 -7.16 2.62 -27.87
CA MET A 1 -8.01 1.53 -27.33
C MET A 1 -8.04 1.69 -25.82
N PRO A 2 -9.19 1.99 -25.18
CA PRO A 2 -9.28 1.92 -23.73
C PRO A 2 -9.22 0.43 -23.32
N HIS A 3 -8.30 0.08 -22.44
CA HIS A 3 -8.23 -1.24 -21.82
C HIS A 3 -9.44 -1.41 -20.89
N PRO A 4 -10.05 -2.60 -20.80
CA PRO A 4 -11.04 -2.88 -19.76
C PRO A 4 -10.36 -2.65 -18.40
N ARG A 5 -10.93 -1.76 -17.58
CA ARG A 5 -10.45 -1.54 -16.22
C ARG A 5 -10.84 -2.76 -15.40
N PRO A 6 -9.93 -3.30 -14.56
CA PRO A 6 -10.31 -4.34 -13.61
C PRO A 6 -11.49 -3.84 -12.78
N ASP A 7 -12.48 -4.70 -12.56
CA ASP A 7 -13.68 -4.36 -11.81
C ASP A 7 -13.28 -3.75 -10.47
N ALA A 8 -13.53 -2.46 -10.32
CA ALA A 8 -13.26 -1.73 -9.10
C ALA A 8 -14.34 -2.11 -8.09
N VAL A 9 -13.90 -2.59 -6.93
CA VAL A 9 -14.81 -2.88 -5.83
C VAL A 9 -14.99 -1.58 -5.05
N SER A 10 -16.21 -1.04 -5.07
CA SER A 10 -16.67 0.03 -4.16
C SER A 10 -16.77 -0.53 -2.74
N VAL A 11 -16.38 0.27 -1.74
CA VAL A 11 -16.03 -0.20 -0.39
C VAL A 11 -16.92 0.43 0.70
N PRO A 12 -18.24 0.17 0.74
CA PRO A 12 -19.04 0.43 1.94
C PRO A 12 -19.01 -0.78 2.88
N GLY A 13 -18.41 -0.64 4.07
CA GLY A 13 -18.43 -1.69 5.12
C GLY A 13 -17.46 -2.86 4.93
N THR A 14 -16.35 -2.67 4.23
CA THR A 14 -15.33 -3.72 3.99
C THR A 14 -14.51 -4.04 5.23
N VAL A 15 -14.24 -5.32 5.43
CA VAL A 15 -13.37 -5.82 6.51
C VAL A 15 -11.92 -5.82 6.03
N LEU A 16 -11.08 -4.96 6.62
CA LEU A 16 -9.63 -5.01 6.47
C LEU A 16 -9.04 -5.91 7.56
N SER A 17 -8.41 -7.02 7.16
CA SER A 17 -7.76 -7.98 8.06
C SER A 17 -6.24 -7.90 7.91
N LEU A 18 -5.53 -7.80 9.03
CA LEU A 18 -4.08 -7.68 9.11
C LEU A 18 -3.53 -8.83 9.95
N HIS A 19 -2.63 -9.63 9.38
CA HIS A 19 -2.08 -10.79 10.05
C HIS A 19 -0.55 -10.83 9.93
N ILE A 20 0.12 -11.25 11.00
CA ILE A 20 1.54 -11.63 10.94
C ILE A 20 1.59 -13.15 10.85
N VAL A 21 2.15 -13.66 9.75
CA VAL A 21 2.26 -15.08 9.44
C VAL A 21 3.74 -15.42 9.27
N PRO A 22 4.44 -15.88 10.33
CA PRO A 22 5.86 -16.21 10.25
C PRO A 22 6.10 -17.41 9.33
N GLY A 23 7.30 -17.48 8.74
CA GLY A 23 7.74 -18.60 7.90
C GLY A 23 8.03 -18.25 6.43
N ALA A 24 7.75 -17.01 6.01
CA ALA A 24 8.20 -16.47 4.72
C ALA A 24 9.52 -15.69 4.85
N ALA A 25 10.05 -15.19 3.73
CA ALA A 25 11.24 -14.36 3.72
C ALA A 25 11.06 -13.07 4.56
N PRO A 26 12.13 -12.52 5.16
CA PRO A 26 12.04 -11.28 5.93
C PRO A 26 11.39 -10.15 5.13
N GLU A 27 10.51 -9.40 5.78
CA GLU A 27 9.74 -8.31 5.18
C GLU A 27 8.84 -8.71 3.98
N ALA A 28 8.62 -10.00 3.72
CA ALA A 28 7.69 -10.45 2.69
C ALA A 28 6.24 -10.20 3.10
N TYR A 29 5.36 -10.00 2.11
CA TYR A 29 3.93 -9.86 2.34
C TYR A 29 3.09 -10.45 1.22
N ARG A 30 1.84 -10.76 1.56
CA ARG A 30 0.77 -11.12 0.64
C ARG A 30 -0.42 -10.19 0.84
N LEU A 31 -0.90 -9.57 -0.23
CA LEU A 31 -2.09 -8.74 -0.23
C LEU A 31 -3.14 -9.39 -1.12
N ARG A 32 -4.34 -9.59 -0.59
CA ARG A 32 -5.50 -10.08 -1.33
C ARG A 32 -6.65 -9.10 -1.18
N SER A 33 -7.11 -8.56 -2.30
CA SER A 33 -8.25 -7.66 -2.39
C SER A 33 -9.37 -8.33 -3.19
N GLN A 34 -10.55 -8.44 -2.59
CA GLN A 34 -11.76 -9.02 -3.19
C GLN A 34 -13.00 -8.20 -2.76
N ALA A 35 -14.16 -8.50 -3.35
CA ALA A 35 -15.42 -7.86 -3.00
C ALA A 35 -15.70 -7.92 -1.48
N GLY A 36 -15.71 -6.76 -0.80
CA GLY A 36 -16.05 -6.62 0.61
C GLY A 36 -14.97 -7.05 1.63
N ARG A 37 -13.78 -7.50 1.19
CA ARG A 37 -12.68 -7.89 2.08
C ARG A 37 -11.32 -7.60 1.49
N VAL A 38 -10.45 -7.02 2.32
CA VAL A 38 -9.01 -6.90 2.04
C VAL A 38 -8.23 -7.61 3.14
N VAL A 39 -7.32 -8.49 2.75
CA VAL A 39 -6.43 -9.22 3.68
C VAL A 39 -4.99 -8.88 3.35
N VAL A 40 -4.23 -8.48 4.37
CA VAL A 40 -2.80 -8.25 4.28
C VAL A 40 -2.09 -9.14 5.29
N GLU A 41 -1.22 -10.00 4.80
CA GLU A 41 -0.41 -10.94 5.59
C GLU A 41 1.06 -10.55 5.43
N GLY A 42 1.76 -10.31 6.54
CA GLY A 42 3.19 -10.03 6.55
C GLY A 42 3.97 -11.13 7.26
N ALA A 43 5.18 -11.44 6.78
CA ALA A 43 6.10 -12.36 7.47
C ALA A 43 6.51 -11.83 8.86
N ASP A 44 6.60 -10.51 8.97
CA ASP A 44 6.93 -9.74 10.16
C ASP A 44 6.21 -8.37 10.09
N ALA A 45 6.45 -7.51 11.09
CA ALA A 45 5.86 -6.18 11.13
C ALA A 45 6.28 -5.28 9.95
N ALA A 46 7.50 -5.44 9.41
CA ALA A 46 7.98 -4.66 8.27
C ALA A 46 7.28 -5.11 6.98
N GLY A 47 7.10 -6.41 6.78
CA GLY A 47 6.32 -6.97 5.67
C GLY A 47 4.88 -6.48 5.70
N LEU A 48 4.24 -6.50 6.87
CA LEU A 48 2.88 -5.95 7.03
C LEU A 48 2.82 -4.46 6.65
N ALA A 49 3.81 -3.66 7.06
CA ALA A 49 3.89 -2.25 6.72
C ALA A 49 4.07 -2.01 5.20
N HIS A 50 4.84 -2.86 4.51
CA HIS A 50 4.96 -2.81 3.04
C HIS A 50 3.63 -3.12 2.37
N GLY A 51 2.92 -4.16 2.82
CA GLY A 51 1.60 -4.50 2.30
C GLY A 51 0.57 -3.37 2.45
N ILE A 52 0.57 -2.66 3.60
CA ILE A 52 -0.27 -1.47 3.79
C ILE A 52 0.11 -0.35 2.82
N ARG A 53 1.41 -0.15 2.56
CA ARG A 53 1.87 0.87 1.60
C ARG A 53 1.41 0.56 0.18
N THR A 54 1.48 -0.71 -0.22
CA THR A 54 0.96 -1.18 -1.51
C THR A 54 -0.56 -1.00 -1.59
N LEU A 55 -1.30 -1.36 -0.55
CA LEU A 55 -2.75 -1.13 -0.49
C LEU A 55 -3.09 0.35 -0.69
N ARG A 56 -2.35 1.27 -0.04
CA ARG A 56 -2.56 2.71 -0.19
C ARG A 56 -2.27 3.21 -1.62
N GLN A 57 -1.32 2.60 -2.32
CA GLN A 57 -1.01 2.95 -3.70
C GLN A 57 -2.08 2.41 -4.67
N LEU A 58 -2.69 1.28 -4.35
CA LEU A 58 -3.78 0.68 -5.14
C LEU A 58 -5.11 1.39 -4.94
N ALA A 59 -5.33 1.99 -3.76
CA ALA A 59 -6.54 2.73 -3.46
C ALA A 59 -6.67 3.94 -4.41
N THR A 60 -7.67 3.89 -5.28
CA THR A 60 -8.02 4.98 -6.19
C THR A 60 -9.27 5.68 -5.69
N ARG A 61 -9.40 6.97 -5.98
CA ARG A 61 -10.69 7.66 -5.87
C ARG A 61 -11.42 7.50 -7.18
N GLU A 62 -12.55 6.80 -7.15
CA GLU A 62 -13.43 6.78 -8.31
C GLU A 62 -14.24 8.07 -8.32
N ARG A 63 -14.00 8.91 -9.33
CA ARG A 63 -14.79 10.12 -9.54
C ARG A 63 -16.05 9.77 -10.33
N THR A 64 -17.10 9.41 -9.61
CA THR A 64 -18.38 9.02 -10.20
C THR A 64 -19.25 10.26 -10.47
N GLY A 65 -18.98 10.96 -11.58
CA GLY A 65 -19.83 12.08 -12.05
C GLY A 65 -19.84 13.33 -11.14
N ALA A 66 -20.68 14.32 -11.49
CA ALA A 66 -20.70 15.68 -10.91
C ALA A 66 -21.19 15.79 -9.44
N GLY A 67 -21.07 14.72 -8.65
CA GLY A 67 -21.41 14.67 -7.24
C GLY A 67 -20.18 14.64 -6.34
N THR A 68 -20.36 14.99 -5.07
CA THR A 68 -19.33 15.11 -4.02
C THR A 68 -18.91 13.79 -3.37
N ASP A 69 -19.41 12.64 -3.86
CA ASP A 69 -19.17 11.33 -3.25
C ASP A 69 -17.94 10.66 -3.89
N ASP A 70 -16.76 11.14 -3.51
CA ASP A 70 -15.47 10.49 -3.81
C ASP A 70 -15.37 9.18 -2.99
N GLU A 71 -15.82 8.05 -3.55
CA GLU A 71 -15.64 6.75 -2.92
C GLU A 71 -14.23 6.18 -3.23
N TRP A 72 -13.61 5.60 -2.21
CA TRP A 72 -12.35 4.88 -2.38
C TRP A 72 -12.64 3.47 -2.90
N ALA A 73 -11.99 3.10 -3.98
CA ALA A 73 -12.03 1.75 -4.53
C ALA A 73 -10.64 1.12 -4.55
N VAL A 74 -10.59 -0.20 -4.39
CA VAL A 74 -9.37 -0.99 -4.54
C VAL A 74 -9.67 -2.06 -5.59
N PRO A 75 -8.80 -2.26 -6.61
CA PRO A 75 -9.01 -3.33 -7.58
C PRO A 75 -8.96 -4.70 -6.91
N ALA A 76 -9.73 -5.65 -7.44
CA ALA A 76 -9.62 -7.05 -7.05
C ALA A 76 -8.29 -7.63 -7.57
N ILE A 77 -7.34 -7.90 -6.67
CA ILE A 77 -5.99 -8.36 -7.04
C ILE A 77 -5.35 -9.16 -5.90
N GLU A 78 -4.40 -10.00 -6.28
CA GLU A 78 -3.51 -10.71 -5.38
C GLU A 78 -2.06 -10.36 -5.68
N ILE A 79 -1.29 -10.02 -4.63
CA ILE A 79 0.11 -9.61 -4.71
C ILE A 79 0.90 -10.42 -3.69
N GLU A 80 1.98 -11.05 -4.14
CA GLU A 80 3.01 -11.64 -3.30
C GLU A 80 4.32 -10.92 -3.60
N ASP A 81 4.95 -10.34 -2.59
CA ASP A 81 6.10 -9.46 -2.79
C ASP A 81 7.07 -9.53 -1.59
N ALA A 82 8.36 -9.37 -1.88
CA ALA A 82 9.45 -9.45 -0.92
C ALA A 82 10.65 -8.65 -1.42
N PRO A 83 11.38 -7.96 -0.52
CA PRO A 83 12.52 -7.16 -0.95
C PRO A 83 13.66 -8.05 -1.46
N ARG A 84 14.19 -7.70 -2.63
CA ARG A 84 15.37 -8.36 -3.20
C ARG A 84 16.65 -8.15 -2.37
N PHE A 85 16.77 -7.00 -1.72
CA PHE A 85 17.95 -6.62 -0.95
C PHE A 85 17.56 -6.19 0.47
N ALA A 86 18.32 -6.65 1.46
CA ALA A 86 18.10 -6.32 2.87
C ALA A 86 18.34 -4.83 3.18
N TYR A 87 19.32 -4.20 2.53
CA TYR A 87 19.62 -2.79 2.71
C TYR A 87 19.08 -1.94 1.55
N ARG A 88 18.28 -0.91 1.88
CA ARG A 88 17.62 -0.01 0.91
C ARG A 88 17.70 1.45 1.37
N GLY A 89 18.93 1.94 1.53
CA GLY A 89 19.22 3.30 2.00
C GLY A 89 19.03 4.39 0.94
N LEU A 90 18.86 5.63 1.42
CA LEU A 90 18.88 6.86 0.63
C LEU A 90 19.84 7.84 1.30
N MET A 91 20.78 8.42 0.54
CA MET A 91 21.67 9.47 1.05
C MET A 91 21.06 10.85 0.78
N LEU A 92 20.95 11.67 1.83
CA LEU A 92 20.52 13.06 1.75
C LEU A 92 21.65 13.96 2.29
N ASP A 93 22.24 14.79 1.42
CA ASP A 93 23.27 15.77 1.81
C ASP A 93 22.60 17.01 2.42
N VAL A 94 22.56 17.06 3.76
CA VAL A 94 22.01 18.18 4.54
C VAL A 94 23.01 19.31 4.78
N ALA A 95 24.28 19.15 4.38
CA ALA A 95 25.33 20.12 4.68
C ALA A 95 25.30 21.32 3.74
N ARG A 96 24.84 21.14 2.49
CA ARG A 96 24.85 22.19 1.45
C ARG A 96 23.57 22.99 1.38
N HIS A 97 22.46 22.38 1.78
CA HIS A 97 21.17 23.05 1.86
C HIS A 97 20.36 22.46 3.02
N SER A 98 20.37 23.16 4.14
CA SER A 98 19.70 22.72 5.35
C SER A 98 18.18 22.81 5.18
N PRO A 99 17.42 21.73 5.44
CA PRO A 99 15.97 21.79 5.51
C PRO A 99 15.54 22.85 6.54
N ARG A 100 14.51 23.64 6.20
CA ARG A 100 14.02 24.70 7.08
C ARG A 100 13.67 24.14 8.47
N GLY A 101 14.14 24.81 9.52
CA GLY A 101 13.95 24.39 10.92
C GLY A 101 15.16 23.72 11.55
N CYS A 102 16.19 23.35 10.78
CA CYS A 102 17.46 22.88 11.32
C CYS A 102 18.37 24.07 11.63
N ARG A 103 18.28 24.64 12.84
CA ARG A 103 19.30 25.57 13.36
C ARG A 103 20.45 24.76 13.94
N VAL A 104 21.60 24.85 13.31
CA VAL A 104 22.87 24.41 13.89
C VAL A 104 23.21 25.40 15.01
N PRO A 105 23.56 24.95 16.24
CA PRO A 105 23.95 25.85 17.32
C PRO A 105 25.15 26.71 16.95
#